data_AF-A0A967LNP3-F1
#
_entry.id   AF-A0A967LNP3-F1
#
_cell.length_a   1.000
_cell.length_b   1.000
_cell.length_c   1.000
_cell.angle_alpha   90.00
_cell.angle_beta   90.00
_cell.angle_gamma   90.00
#
_symmetry.space_group_name_H-M   'P 1'
#
loop_
_entity.id
_entity.type
_entity.pdbx_description
1 polymer ?
#
loop_
_entity_poly.entity_id
_entity_poly.type
_entity_poly.pdbx_seq_one_letter_code
_entity_poly.pdbx_strand_id
1 'polypeptide(L)'
;MPDFGEVNLGIDFGEAVAEAKRCFNCAVCNDCELCLIFCPDNAIHRKPGGGFEVDLDYCKGCGLCAEECPRGAIVMTREGL
;
A
#
# COMPACT_ATOMS: atom_id res chain seq x y z
N MET A 1 0.98 33.74 10.23
CA MET A 1 1.39 33.51 8.84
C MET A 1 2.30 32.29 8.89
N PRO A 2 1.95 31.16 8.26
CA PRO A 2 2.88 30.04 8.23
C PRO A 2 4.15 30.50 7.50
N ASP A 3 5.30 30.13 8.04
CA ASP A 3 6.59 30.38 7.42
C ASP A 3 6.71 29.61 6.09
N PHE A 4 7.48 30.15 5.15
CA PHE A 4 7.81 29.46 3.88
C PHE A 4 8.96 28.46 4.05
N GLY A 5 9.02 27.78 5.21
CA GLY A 5 9.98 26.72 5.46
C GLY A 5 9.81 25.55 4.49
N GLU A 6 10.88 24.81 4.27
CA GLU A 6 10.83 23.57 3.49
C GLU A 6 9.93 22.55 4.19
N VAL A 7 8.91 22.07 3.47
CA VAL A 7 7.94 21.10 3.99
C VAL A 7 8.31 19.65 3.68
N ASN A 8 9.30 19.44 2.80
CA ASN A 8 9.72 18.12 2.35
C ASN A 8 11.18 17.87 2.76
N LEU A 9 11.38 17.66 4.06
CA LEU A 9 12.69 17.51 4.68
C LEU A 9 13.36 16.15 4.39
N GLY A 10 12.70 15.27 3.63
CA GLY A 10 13.12 13.89 3.45
C GLY A 10 13.02 13.07 4.74
N ILE A 11 13.66 11.90 4.73
CA ILE A 11 13.76 11.00 5.89
C ILE A 11 15.17 11.07 6.49
N ASP A 12 15.28 10.91 7.81
CA ASP A 12 16.59 10.88 8.47
C ASP A 12 17.37 9.60 8.13
N PHE A 13 18.67 9.55 8.47
CA PHE A 13 19.51 8.40 8.14
C PHE A 13 19.00 7.08 8.77
N GLY A 14 18.50 7.13 10.00
CA GLY A 14 17.93 5.97 10.69
C GLY A 14 16.65 5.48 10.00
N GLU A 15 15.76 6.41 9.62
CA GLU A 15 14.56 6.11 8.85
C GLU A 15 14.87 5.53 7.46
N ALA A 16 15.85 6.11 6.75
CA ALA A 16 16.31 5.62 5.46
C ALA A 16 16.83 4.17 5.55
N VAL A 17 17.61 3.87 6.58
CA VAL A 17 18.11 2.52 6.83
C VAL A 17 16.97 1.56 7.19
N ALA A 18 15.96 2.02 7.93
CA ALA A 18 14.79 1.21 8.26
C ALA A 18 13.96 0.86 7.01
N GLU A 19 13.70 1.85 6.15
CA GLU A 19 12.97 1.66 4.89
C GLU A 19 13.73 0.73 3.93
N ALA A 20 15.04 0.94 3.75
CA ALA A 20 15.89 0.12 2.88
C ALA A 20 15.97 -1.35 3.31
N LYS A 21 15.68 -1.66 4.58
CA LYS A 21 15.68 -3.03 5.12
C LYS A 21 14.34 -3.76 4.92
N ARG A 22 13.31 -3.11 4.38
CA ARG A 22 12.01 -3.75 4.16
C ARG A 22 12.14 -4.86 3.12
N CYS A 23 11.70 -6.06 3.48
CA CYS A 23 11.72 -7.21 2.60
C CYS A 23 10.52 -7.18 1.64
N PHE A 24 10.79 -7.26 0.33
CA PHE A 24 9.76 -7.37 -0.71
C PHE A 24 9.55 -8.79 -1.26
N ASN A 25 10.30 -9.79 -0.80
CA ASN A 25 10.35 -11.10 -1.46
C ASN A 25 9.43 -12.17 -0.86
N CYS A 26 9.19 -12.21 0.45
CA CYS A 26 8.58 -13.38 1.10
C CYS A 26 7.03 -13.50 1.03
N ALA A 27 6.37 -12.82 0.10
CA ALA A 27 4.92 -12.94 -0.17
C ALA A 27 3.92 -12.71 0.99
N VAL A 28 4.32 -12.04 2.08
CA VAL A 28 3.39 -11.57 3.12
C VAL A 28 3.14 -10.07 2.93
N CYS A 29 2.14 -9.44 3.55
CA CYS A 29 2.06 -7.96 3.50
C CYS A 29 3.23 -7.35 4.30
N ASN A 30 3.68 -6.14 3.97
CA ASN A 30 4.66 -5.38 4.79
C ASN A 30 4.26 -3.91 4.97
N ASP A 31 2.97 -3.60 4.80
CA ASP A 31 2.43 -2.26 4.99
C ASP A 31 3.08 -1.17 4.08
N CYS A 32 3.40 -1.49 2.82
CA CYS A 32 4.01 -0.54 1.88
C CYS A 32 3.05 0.43 1.19
N GLU A 33 1.74 0.31 1.45
CA GLU A 33 0.72 1.27 1.01
C GLU A 33 0.56 1.44 -0.51
N LEU A 34 1.35 0.76 -1.34
CA LEU A 34 1.23 0.83 -2.80
C LEU A 34 -0.18 0.47 -3.27
N CYS A 35 -0.82 -0.54 -2.66
CA CYS A 35 -2.20 -0.88 -2.97
C CYS A 35 -3.19 0.29 -2.73
N LEU A 36 -2.96 1.14 -1.72
CA LEU A 36 -3.77 2.35 -1.50
C LEU A 36 -3.57 3.35 -2.63
N ILE A 37 -2.31 3.60 -3.00
CA ILE A 37 -1.91 4.59 -4.01
C ILE A 37 -2.47 4.20 -5.39
N PHE A 38 -2.44 2.92 -5.73
CA PHE A 38 -2.84 2.42 -7.05
C PHE A 38 -4.32 2.06 -7.16
N CYS A 39 -5.10 2.11 -6.08
CA CYS A 39 -6.53 1.87 -6.17
C CYS A 39 -7.26 3.12 -6.68
N PRO A 40 -7.76 3.15 -7.93
CA PRO A 40 -8.39 4.35 -8.48
C PRO A 40 -9.73 4.67 -7.80
N ASP A 41 -10.39 3.65 -7.24
CA ASP A 41 -11.70 3.76 -6.59
C ASP A 41 -11.61 3.95 -5.06
N ASN A 42 -10.40 4.05 -4.49
CA ASN A 42 -10.16 4.10 -3.04
C ASN A 42 -10.86 2.97 -2.25
N ALA A 43 -10.96 1.78 -2.84
CA ALA A 43 -11.62 0.63 -2.23
C ALA A 43 -10.72 -0.18 -1.27
N ILE A 44 -9.57 0.36 -0.84
CA ILE A 44 -8.62 -0.33 0.04
C ILE A 44 -8.45 0.47 1.32
N HIS A 45 -8.59 -0.21 2.46
CA HIS A 45 -8.54 0.41 3.78
C HIS A 45 -7.50 -0.28 4.67
N ARG A 46 -6.95 0.48 5.63
CA ARG A 46 -6.01 -0.05 6.62
C ARG A 46 -6.77 -0.79 7.71
N LYS A 47 -6.40 -2.04 7.99
CA LYS A 47 -7.02 -2.84 9.05
C LYS A 47 -6.52 -2.44 10.43
N PRO A 48 -7.34 -2.58 11.48
CA PRO A 48 -6.86 -2.62 12.86
C PRO A 48 -5.84 -3.75 13.03
N GLY A 49 -4.64 -3.43 13.52
CA GLY A 49 -3.58 -4.41 13.75
C GLY A 49 -2.64 -4.66 12.56
N GLY A 50 -2.76 -3.91 11.46
CA GLY A 50 -1.83 -3.94 10.34
C GLY A 50 -2.34 -4.68 9.09
N GLY A 51 -1.73 -4.37 7.95
CA GLY A 51 -2.18 -4.77 6.64
C GLY A 51 -3.41 -4.00 6.16
N PHE A 52 -3.97 -4.49 5.05
CA PHE A 52 -5.07 -3.84 4.35
C PHE A 52 -6.25 -4.80 4.12
N GLU A 53 -7.43 -4.23 3.94
CA GLU A 53 -8.66 -4.90 3.51
C GLU A 53 -9.21 -4.20 2.27
N VAL A 54 -9.92 -4.97 1.43
CA VAL A 54 -10.59 -4.45 0.23
C VAL A 54 -12.08 -4.37 0.54
N ASP A 55 -12.65 -3.18 0.37
CA ASP A 55 -14.09 -2.98 0.35
C ASP A 55 -14.64 -3.51 -0.99
N LEU A 56 -15.24 -4.69 -0.95
CA LEU A 56 -15.75 -5.37 -2.15
C LEU A 56 -17.00 -4.69 -2.72
N ASP A 57 -17.73 -3.89 -1.94
CA ASP A 57 -18.89 -3.14 -2.43
C ASP A 57 -18.43 -1.95 -3.32
N TYR A 58 -17.24 -1.41 -3.03
CA TYR A 58 -16.64 -0.33 -3.81
C TYR A 58 -15.68 -0.82 -4.90
N CYS A 59 -15.05 -1.98 -4.73
CA CYS A 59 -14.09 -2.54 -5.67
C CYS A 59 -14.67 -2.74 -7.09
N LYS A 60 -13.95 -2.29 -8.12
CA LYS A 60 -14.32 -2.49 -9.54
C LYS A 60 -13.62 -3.66 -10.22
N GLY A 61 -12.75 -4.37 -9.50
CA GLY A 61 -12.04 -5.54 -10.02
C GLY A 61 -10.95 -5.23 -11.06
N CYS A 62 -10.39 -4.01 -11.08
CA CYS A 62 -9.36 -3.61 -12.05
C CYS A 62 -8.03 -4.36 -11.88
N GLY A 63 -7.73 -4.87 -10.68
CA GLY A 63 -6.54 -5.70 -10.41
C GLY A 63 -5.23 -4.95 -10.23
N LEU A 64 -5.19 -3.62 -10.38
CA LEU A 64 -3.98 -2.80 -10.23
C LEU A 64 -3.30 -2.99 -8.88
N CYS A 65 -4.07 -3.09 -7.79
CA CYS A 65 -3.52 -3.33 -6.46
C CYS A 65 -2.78 -4.68 -6.35
N ALA A 66 -3.17 -5.68 -7.13
CA ALA A 66 -2.49 -6.98 -7.16
C ALA A 66 -1.25 -6.95 -8.06
N GLU A 67 -1.33 -6.30 -9.22
CA GLU A 67 -0.20 -6.09 -10.14
C GLU A 67 0.93 -5.31 -9.49
N GLU A 68 0.59 -4.20 -8.83
CA GLU A 68 1.55 -3.28 -8.22
C GLU A 68 2.00 -3.71 -6.83
N CYS A 69 1.52 -4.84 -6.32
CA CYS A 69 1.98 -5.39 -5.05
C CYS A 69 3.34 -6.08 -5.26
N PRO A 70 4.48 -5.50 -4.85
CA PRO A 70 5.80 -6.10 -5.07
C PRO A 70 5.98 -7.42 -4.32
N ARG A 71 5.14 -7.65 -3.30
CA ARG A 71 5.13 -8.89 -2.50
C ARG A 71 4.27 -9.97 -3.16
N GLY A 72 3.36 -9.63 -4.08
CA GLY A 72 2.32 -10.55 -4.55
C GLY A 72 1.35 -10.99 -3.44
N ALA A 73 1.13 -10.13 -2.42
CA ALA A 73 0.30 -10.44 -1.25
C ALA A 73 -1.22 -10.30 -1.50
N ILE A 74 -1.64 -9.93 -2.72
CA ILE A 74 -3.03 -9.74 -3.12
C ILE A 74 -3.31 -10.72 -4.27
N VAL A 75 -4.41 -11.45 -4.18
CA VAL A 75 -4.85 -12.40 -5.19
C VAL A 75 -6.18 -11.93 -5.78
N MET A 76 -6.24 -11.84 -7.11
CA MET A 76 -7.47 -11.54 -7.82
C MET A 76 -8.24 -12.83 -8.10
N THR A 77 -9.53 -12.82 -7.79
CA THR A 77 -10.46 -13.89 -8.12
C THR A 77 -11.64 -13.33 -8.91
N ARG A 78 -12.20 -14.14 -9.79
CA ARG A 78 -13.42 -13.77 -10.51
C ARG A 78 -14.61 -13.97 -9.59
N GLU A 79 -15.46 -12.97 -9.47
CA GLU A 79 -16.70 -13.08 -8.70
C GLU A 79 -17.62 -14.14 -9.34
N GLY A 80 -18.26 -14.96 -8.50
CA GLY A 80 -19.23 -15.97 -8.94
C GLY A 80 -18.66 -17.23 -9.57
N LEU A 81 -17.38 -17.56 -9.31
CA LEU A 81 -16.78 -18.88 -9.60
C LEU A 81 -16.34 -19.59 -8.32
#